data_AF-A0A662PTP7-F1
#
_entry.id   AF-A0A662PTP7-F1
#
_cell.length_a   1.000
_cell.length_b   1.000
_cell.length_c   1.000
_cell.angle_alpha   90.00
_cell.angle_beta   90.00
_cell.angle_gamma   90.00
#
_symmetry.space_group_name_H-M   'P 1'
#
loop_
_entity.id
_entity.type
_entity.pdbx_description
1 polymer ?
#
loop_
_entity_poly.entity_id
_entity_poly.type
_entity_poly.pdbx_seq_one_letter_code
_entity_poly.pdbx_strand_id
1 'polypeptide(L)'
;SILGDRVPSEVIRAIKAHNFENTGVAPESDLEKALIAADAVSGLVIASALVMPSKKLEEVRVETLERKFKQKDFARNVSRERIRFCEQLGIPLREFLEISLNALKEISSDLGL
;
A
#
# COMPACT_ATOMS: atom_id res chain seq x y z
N SER A 1 18.68 15.22 10.94
CA SER A 1 17.66 14.16 10.87
C SER A 1 18.13 12.99 11.74
N ILE A 2 17.23 12.31 12.46
CA ILE A 2 17.56 11.08 13.24
C ILE A 2 18.21 10.02 12.35
N LEU A 3 17.91 10.03 11.04
CA LEU A 3 18.45 9.08 10.08
C LEU A 3 19.88 9.41 9.61
N GLY A 4 20.34 10.66 9.68
CA GLY A 4 21.71 11.06 9.26
C GLY A 4 22.18 10.36 7.98
N ASP A 5 23.37 9.75 8.04
CA ASP A 5 23.97 8.93 6.98
C ASP A 5 23.71 7.41 7.16
N ARG A 6 22.74 7.03 8.01
CA ARG A 6 22.43 5.62 8.31
C ARG A 6 21.70 4.91 7.17
N VAL A 7 21.16 5.67 6.23
CA VAL A 7 20.47 5.16 5.04
C VAL A 7 20.87 6.01 3.82
N PRO A 8 20.80 5.44 2.61
CA PRO A 8 21.01 6.20 1.38
C PRO A 8 20.11 7.44 1.27
N SER A 9 20.59 8.48 0.59
CA SER A 9 19.85 9.74 0.41
C SER A 9 18.50 9.54 -0.30
N GLU A 10 18.42 8.58 -1.23
CA GLU A 10 17.18 8.17 -1.90
C GLU A 10 16.13 7.65 -0.91
N VAL A 11 16.54 6.94 0.15
CA VAL A 11 15.61 6.44 1.18
C VAL A 11 15.07 7.60 2.00
N ILE A 12 15.91 8.57 2.36
CA ILE A 12 15.48 9.79 3.07
C ILE A 12 14.48 10.56 2.21
N ARG A 13 14.74 10.67 0.91
CA ARG A 13 13.84 11.35 -0.03
C ARG A 13 12.53 10.58 -0.18
N ALA A 14 12.56 9.25 -0.30
CA ALA A 14 11.37 8.40 -0.31
C ALA A 14 10.50 8.57 0.95
N ILE A 15 11.13 8.63 2.12
CA ILE A 15 10.43 8.91 3.38
C ILE A 15 9.85 10.34 3.40
N LYS A 16 10.42 11.32 2.73
CA LYS A 16 9.74 12.63 2.62
C LYS A 16 8.61 12.59 1.62
N ALA A 17 8.85 12.01 0.46
CA ALA A 17 7.91 11.96 -0.65
C ALA A 17 6.67 11.12 -0.33
N HIS A 18 6.77 10.07 0.49
CA HIS A 18 5.57 9.32 0.87
C HIS A 18 4.56 10.19 1.64
N ASN A 19 5.01 11.27 2.28
CA ASN A 19 4.17 12.23 2.98
C ASN A 19 4.20 13.61 2.30
N PHE A 20 4.18 13.63 0.96
CA PHE A 20 4.33 14.83 0.14
C PHE A 20 3.36 15.97 0.49
N GLU A 21 2.16 15.66 0.99
CA GLU A 21 1.16 16.66 1.44
C GLU A 21 1.66 17.49 2.64
N ASN A 22 2.50 16.90 3.49
CA ASN A 22 3.05 17.55 4.68
C ASN A 22 4.49 18.02 4.49
N THR A 23 5.25 17.40 3.58
CA THR A 23 6.67 17.70 3.37
C THR A 23 6.93 18.60 2.17
N GLY A 24 5.98 18.73 1.24
CA GLY A 24 6.14 19.44 -0.04
C GLY A 24 7.08 18.74 -1.03
N VAL A 25 7.59 17.54 -0.71
CA VAL A 25 8.49 16.79 -1.59
C VAL A 25 7.65 15.91 -2.51
N ALA A 26 7.51 16.31 -3.78
CA ALA A 26 6.75 15.52 -4.75
C ALA A 26 7.45 14.18 -5.06
N PRO A 27 6.67 13.09 -5.27
CA PRO A 27 7.21 11.82 -5.74
C PRO A 27 7.61 11.92 -7.23
N GLU A 28 8.85 11.56 -7.52
CA GLU A 28 9.49 11.64 -8.83
C GLU A 28 10.06 10.27 -9.23
N SER A 29 10.72 9.57 -8.30
CA SER A 29 11.36 8.27 -8.57
C SER A 29 10.41 7.09 -8.41
N ASP A 30 10.77 5.95 -8.97
CA ASP A 30 9.95 4.74 -8.87
C ASP A 30 9.88 4.20 -7.44
N LEU A 31 10.96 4.31 -6.67
CA LEU A 31 10.99 3.95 -5.25
C LEU A 31 9.96 4.76 -4.45
N GLU A 32 9.85 6.06 -4.72
CA GLU A 32 8.92 6.95 -4.02
C GLU A 32 7.46 6.61 -4.31
N LYS A 33 7.15 6.37 -5.59
CA LYS A 33 5.80 5.99 -6.03
C LYS A 33 5.43 4.60 -5.52
N ALA A 34 6.37 3.66 -5.54
CA ALA A 34 6.20 2.32 -5.01
C ALA A 34 5.91 2.34 -3.50
N LEU A 35 6.66 3.14 -2.74
CA LEU A 35 6.44 3.29 -1.30
C LEU A 35 5.04 3.86 -1.00
N ILE A 36 4.60 4.89 -1.74
CA ILE A 36 3.26 5.48 -1.59
C ILE A 36 2.16 4.43 -1.87
N ALA A 37 2.31 3.69 -2.97
CA ALA A 37 1.33 2.69 -3.38
C ALA A 37 1.26 1.52 -2.40
N ALA A 38 2.43 0.99 -1.98
CA ALA A 38 2.55 -0.15 -1.09
C ALA A 38 2.04 0.16 0.32
N ASP A 39 2.37 1.33 0.86
CA ASP A 39 1.84 1.83 2.14
C ASP A 39 0.31 1.89 2.10
N ALA A 40 -0.26 2.53 1.07
CA ALA A 40 -1.70 2.71 0.97
C ALA A 40 -2.46 1.38 0.75
N VAL A 41 -1.97 0.50 -0.13
CA VAL A 41 -2.67 -0.77 -0.44
C VAL A 41 -2.68 -1.73 0.73
N SER A 42 -1.66 -1.69 1.60
CA SER A 42 -1.61 -2.53 2.80
C SER A 42 -2.84 -2.35 3.67
N GLY A 43 -3.29 -1.10 3.86
CA GLY A 43 -4.48 -0.78 4.62
C GLY A 43 -5.77 -1.33 3.99
N LEU A 44 -5.85 -1.36 2.65
CA LEU A 44 -7.01 -1.96 1.96
C LEU A 44 -7.06 -3.47 2.15
N VAL A 45 -5.91 -4.15 2.03
CA VAL A 45 -5.80 -5.61 2.17
C VAL A 45 -6.11 -6.03 3.61
N ILE A 46 -5.47 -5.39 4.58
CA ILE A 46 -5.69 -5.65 6.02
C ILE A 46 -7.15 -5.41 6.40
N ALA A 47 -7.73 -4.27 6.00
CA ALA A 47 -9.14 -3.99 6.28
C ALA A 47 -10.06 -5.04 5.65
N SER A 48 -9.71 -5.57 4.47
CA SER A 48 -10.50 -6.61 3.78
C SER A 48 -10.50 -7.93 4.55
N ALA A 49 -9.37 -8.32 5.15
CA ALA A 49 -9.30 -9.48 6.03
C ALA A 49 -10.10 -9.24 7.32
N LEU A 50 -9.92 -8.09 7.97
CA LEU A 50 -10.53 -7.78 9.28
C LEU A 50 -12.06 -7.80 9.30
N VAL A 51 -12.71 -7.54 8.17
CA VAL A 51 -14.18 -7.59 8.07
C VAL A 51 -14.74 -8.99 7.78
N MET A 52 -13.88 -9.97 7.49
CA MET A 52 -14.30 -11.37 7.31
C MET A 52 -14.47 -12.03 8.69
N PRO A 53 -15.44 -12.96 8.86
CA PRO A 53 -15.60 -13.68 10.12
C PRO A 53 -14.34 -14.45 10.56
N SER A 54 -13.61 -15.03 9.60
CA SER A 54 -12.37 -15.76 9.84
C SER A 54 -11.19 -14.84 10.20
N LYS A 55 -11.24 -13.57 9.76
CA LYS A 55 -10.13 -12.61 9.81
C LYS A 55 -8.83 -13.12 9.18
N LYS A 56 -8.94 -14.05 8.22
CA LYS A 56 -7.79 -14.67 7.56
C LYS A 56 -7.47 -14.04 6.22
N LEU A 57 -6.22 -13.62 6.03
CA LEU A 57 -5.69 -13.16 4.74
C LEU A 57 -5.76 -14.26 3.68
N GLU A 58 -5.61 -15.52 4.07
CA GLU A 58 -5.65 -16.66 3.14
C GLU A 58 -6.99 -16.75 2.37
N GLU A 59 -8.08 -16.34 3.00
CA GLU A 59 -9.42 -16.37 2.41
C GLU A 59 -9.75 -15.13 1.58
N VAL A 60 -8.91 -14.09 1.62
CA VAL A 60 -9.07 -12.90 0.79
C VAL A 60 -8.70 -13.24 -0.65
N ARG A 61 -9.50 -12.77 -1.61
CA ARG A 61 -9.28 -12.92 -3.05
C ARG A 61 -9.11 -11.56 -3.71
N VAL A 62 -8.35 -11.50 -4.82
CA VAL A 62 -8.10 -10.25 -5.55
C VAL A 62 -9.41 -9.59 -6.02
N GLU A 63 -10.43 -10.35 -6.40
CA GLU A 63 -11.74 -9.82 -6.82
C GLU A 63 -12.46 -9.10 -5.67
N THR A 64 -12.24 -9.57 -4.43
CA THR A 64 -12.75 -8.88 -3.24
C THR A 64 -12.03 -7.55 -3.08
N LEU A 65 -10.70 -7.51 -3.26
CA LEU A 65 -9.95 -6.26 -3.21
C LEU A 65 -10.37 -5.27 -4.29
N GLU A 66 -10.58 -5.70 -5.54
CA GLU A 66 -11.07 -4.84 -6.63
C GLU A 66 -12.44 -4.25 -6.32
N ARG A 67 -13.35 -5.05 -5.74
CA ARG A 67 -14.68 -4.57 -5.31
C ARG A 67 -14.54 -3.57 -4.16
N LYS A 68 -13.71 -3.85 -3.16
CA LYS A 68 -13.47 -2.99 -2.00
C LYS A 68 -12.75 -1.69 -2.36
N PHE A 69 -11.86 -1.74 -3.35
CA PHE A 69 -11.21 -0.56 -3.91
C PHE A 69 -12.23 0.44 -4.47
N LYS A 70 -13.25 -0.05 -5.19
CA LYS A 70 -14.35 0.77 -5.75
C LYS A 70 -15.32 1.31 -4.69
N GLN A 71 -15.42 0.66 -3.53
CA GLN A 71 -16.26 1.09 -2.41
C GLN A 71 -15.55 2.19 -1.60
N LYS A 72 -15.79 3.46 -1.94
CA LYS A 72 -15.15 4.61 -1.26
C LYS A 72 -15.44 4.69 0.24
N ASP A 73 -16.60 4.18 0.67
CA ASP A 73 -16.96 4.12 2.10
C ASP A 73 -16.26 3.01 2.88
N PHE A 74 -15.67 2.04 2.19
CA PHE A 74 -14.90 0.99 2.84
C PHE A 74 -13.46 1.47 3.08
N ALA A 75 -12.94 1.29 4.28
CA ALA A 75 -11.59 1.75 4.63
C ALA A 75 -11.36 3.21 4.20
N ARG A 76 -12.22 4.13 4.67
CA ARG A 76 -12.25 5.55 4.27
C ARG A 76 -10.91 6.27 4.42
N ASN A 77 -10.08 5.84 5.37
CA ASN A 77 -8.76 6.41 5.61
C ASN A 77 -7.70 5.96 4.58
N VAL A 78 -8.02 4.99 3.71
CA VAL A 78 -7.09 4.48 2.69
C VAL A 78 -7.33 5.22 1.38
N SER A 79 -6.37 6.07 0.99
CA SER A 79 -6.46 6.84 -0.26
C SER A 79 -6.35 5.94 -1.50
N ARG A 80 -7.40 5.93 -2.32
CA ARG A 80 -7.43 5.21 -3.60
C ARG A 80 -6.49 5.82 -4.64
N GLU A 81 -6.27 7.13 -4.56
CA GLU A 81 -5.32 7.84 -5.42
C GLU A 81 -3.87 7.44 -5.09
N ARG A 82 -3.55 7.27 -3.80
CA ARG A 82 -2.24 6.77 -3.39
C ARG A 82 -1.97 5.35 -3.87
N ILE A 83 -2.97 4.46 -3.82
CA ILE A 83 -2.84 3.11 -4.39
C ILE A 83 -2.55 3.16 -5.90
N ARG A 84 -3.17 4.09 -6.64
CA ARG A 84 -2.97 4.25 -8.10
C ARG A 84 -1.58 4.71 -8.51
N PHE A 85 -0.69 5.06 -7.59
CA PHE A 85 0.72 5.29 -7.93
C PHE A 85 1.38 4.05 -8.58
N CYS A 86 0.85 2.85 -8.35
CA CYS A 86 1.26 1.65 -9.09
C CYS A 86 1.14 1.79 -10.61
N GLU A 87 0.13 2.52 -11.11
CA GLU A 87 -0.10 2.70 -12.54
C GLU A 87 1.00 3.56 -13.18
N GLN A 88 1.62 4.47 -12.40
CA GLN A 88 2.77 5.25 -12.86
C GLN A 88 4.07 4.44 -12.93
N LEU A 89 4.09 3.26 -12.29
CA LEU A 89 5.17 2.28 -12.40
C LEU A 89 4.95 1.30 -13.56
N GLY A 90 3.88 1.49 -14.35
CA GLY A 90 3.49 0.56 -15.40
C GLY A 90 2.83 -0.72 -14.89
N ILE A 91 2.48 -0.80 -13.59
CA ILE A 91 1.84 -1.97 -12.99
C ILE A 91 0.31 -1.73 -12.97
N PRO A 92 -0.49 -2.55 -13.68
CA PRO A 92 -1.94 -2.46 -13.63
C PRO A 92 -2.49 -2.65 -12.21
N LEU A 93 -3.54 -1.92 -11.84
CA LEU A 93 -4.13 -1.99 -10.50
C LEU A 93 -4.44 -3.42 -10.02
N ARG A 94 -5.02 -4.25 -10.88
CA ARG A 94 -5.37 -5.65 -10.51
C ARG A 94 -4.12 -6.46 -10.16
N GLU A 95 -3.07 -6.34 -10.98
CA GLU A 95 -1.79 -7.00 -10.74
C GLU A 95 -1.15 -6.50 -9.45
N PHE A 96 -1.19 -5.19 -9.21
CA PHE A 96 -0.68 -4.61 -7.98
C PHE A 96 -1.42 -5.10 -6.72
N LEU A 97 -2.75 -5.22 -6.79
CA LEU A 97 -3.56 -5.79 -5.70
C LEU A 97 -3.20 -7.25 -5.43
N GLU A 98 -2.95 -8.04 -6.48
CA GLU A 98 -2.54 -9.43 -6.36
C GLU A 98 -1.14 -9.58 -5.73
N ILE A 99 -0.16 -8.81 -6.21
CA ILE A 99 1.19 -8.75 -5.63
C ILE A 99 1.11 -8.40 -4.14
N SER A 100 0.35 -7.36 -3.81
CA SER A 100 0.21 -6.87 -2.43
C SER A 100 -0.47 -7.89 -1.52
N LEU A 101 -1.50 -8.58 -2.03
CA LEU A 101 -2.18 -9.64 -1.29
C LEU A 101 -1.25 -10.81 -0.99
N ASN A 102 -0.51 -11.28 -1.99
CA ASN A 102 0.39 -12.41 -1.84
C ASN A 102 1.54 -12.08 -0.87
N ALA A 103 2.13 -10.89 -0.97
CA ALA A 103 3.17 -10.42 -0.04
C ALA A 103 2.66 -10.38 1.41
N LEU A 104 1.42 -9.93 1.64
CA LEU A 104 0.86 -9.89 3.00
C LEU A 104 0.46 -11.27 3.53
N LYS A 105 0.09 -12.22 2.66
CA LYS A 105 -0.15 -13.61 3.06
C LYS A 105 1.11 -14.27 3.63
N GLU A 106 2.28 -13.99 3.06
CA GLU A 106 3.57 -14.52 3.53
C GLU A 106 3.90 -14.12 4.97
N ILE A 107 3.42 -12.96 5.42
CA ILE A 107 3.61 -12.43 6.78
C ILE A 107 2.32 -12.43 7.62
N SER A 108 1.28 -13.16 7.18
CA SER A 108 -0.05 -13.15 7.82
C SER A 108 0.00 -13.47 9.32
N SER A 109 0.86 -14.41 9.72
CA SER A 109 1.08 -14.78 11.11
C SER A 109 1.61 -13.61 11.97
N ASP A 110 2.51 -12.79 11.42
CA ASP A 110 3.06 -11.61 12.12
C ASP A 110 2.02 -10.49 12.24
N LEU A 111 1.06 -10.46 11.31
CA LEU A 111 -0.06 -9.52 11.31
C LEU A 111 -1.24 -9.97 12.19
N GLY A 112 -1.24 -11.21 12.68
CA GLY A 112 -2.37 -11.81 13.39
C GLY A 112 -3.60 -12.01 12.50
N LEU A 113 -3.38 -12.22 11.20
CA LEU A 113 -4.38 -12.43 10.14
C LEU A 113 -4.13 -13.73 9.38
#